data_AF-A0A7K1CEC4-F1
#
_entry.id   AF-A0A7K1CEC4-F1
#
_cell.length_a   1.000
_cell.length_b   1.000
_cell.length_c   1.000
_cell.angle_alpha   90.00
_cell.angle_beta   90.00
_cell.angle_gamma   90.00
#
_symmetry.space_group_name_H-M   'P 1'
#
loop_
_entity.id
_entity.type
_entity.pdbx_description
1 polymer ?
#
loop_
_entity_poly.entity_id
_entity_poly.type
_entity_poly.pdbx_seq_one_letter_code
_entity_poly.pdbx_strand_id
1 'polypeptide(L)' 'GFFETSLAAYGQEHQPCPRCGREIRRIAFGNRSSHFCPKCQRPAS' A
#
# COMPACT_ATOMS: atom_id res chain seq x y z
N GLY A 1 2.81 -25.83 -23.80
CA GLY A 1 2.01 -24.64 -24.14
C GLY A 1 1.95 -23.76 -22.92
N PHE A 2 2.28 -22.49 -23.11
CA PHE A 2 2.04 -21.35 -22.23
C PHE A 2 2.40 -21.51 -20.74
N PHE A 3 3.62 -21.08 -20.43
CA PHE A 3 3.99 -20.58 -19.11
C PHE A 3 3.09 -19.38 -18.78
N GLU A 4 1.96 -19.62 -18.13
CA GLU A 4 1.18 -18.54 -17.53
C GLU A 4 1.86 -18.17 -16.21
N THR A 5 2.88 -17.32 -16.35
CA THR A 5 3.50 -16.66 -15.20
C THR A 5 2.47 -15.68 -14.65
N SER A 6 1.60 -16.18 -13.77
CA SER A 6 0.74 -15.38 -12.92
C SER A 6 1.59 -14.66 -11.87
N LEU A 7 2.40 -13.69 -12.33
CA LEU A 7 3.08 -12.66 -11.54
C LEU A 7 2.08 -11.61 -11.02
N ALA A 8 0.85 -12.04 -10.71
CA ALA A 8 -0.24 -11.20 -10.19
C ALA A 8 0.02 -10.68 -8.76
N ALA A 9 1.17 -10.99 -8.17
CA ALA A 9 1.56 -10.53 -6.84
C ALA A 9 2.23 -9.13 -6.84
N TYR A 10 2.56 -8.55 -8.00
CA TYR A 10 3.25 -7.26 -8.11
C TYR A 10 2.34 -6.07 -8.48
N GLY A 11 1.06 -6.08 -8.06
CA GLY A 11 0.10 -5.03 -8.43
C GLY A 11 -0.69 -4.40 -7.29
N GLN A 12 -0.65 -4.94 -6.07
CA GLN A 12 -1.56 -4.54 -4.99
C GLN A 12 -0.93 -3.70 -3.87
N GLU A 13 0.24 -3.09 -4.12
CA GLU A 13 0.89 -2.23 -3.11
C GLU A 13 0.27 -0.83 -2.97
N HIS A 14 -0.91 -0.57 -3.57
CA HIS A 14 -1.62 0.71 -3.53
C HIS A 14 -3.10 0.56 -3.17
N GLN A 15 -3.41 -0.16 -2.09
CA GLN A 15 -4.80 -0.28 -1.64
C GLN A 15 -5.35 1.09 -1.20
N PRO A 16 -6.58 1.45 -1.61
CA PRO A 16 -7.25 2.63 -1.09
C PRO A 16 -7.56 2.43 0.39
N CYS A 17 -7.53 3.52 1.15
CA CYS A 17 -7.83 3.48 2.58
C CYS A 17 -9.26 2.98 2.81
N PRO A 18 -9.47 1.92 3.61
CA PRO A 18 -10.81 1.37 3.83
C PRO A 18 -11.75 2.31 4.59
N ARG A 19 -11.22 3.39 5.19
CA ARG A 19 -11.99 4.38 5.95
C ARG A 19 -12.43 5.58 5.11
N CYS A 20 -11.61 6.02 4.15
CA CYS A 20 -11.86 7.26 3.43
C CYS A 20 -11.70 7.16 1.90
N GLY A 21 -11.34 5.98 1.38
CA GLY A 21 -11.11 5.73 -0.04
C GLY A 21 -9.85 6.37 -0.61
N ARG A 22 -9.07 7.12 0.18
CA ARG A 22 -7.86 7.82 -0.29
C ARG A 22 -6.68 6.86 -0.40
N GLU A 23 -5.82 7.08 -1.38
CA GLU A 23 -4.60 6.31 -1.59
C GLU A 23 -3.74 6.26 -0.31
N ILE A 24 -3.42 5.05 0.13
CA ILE A 24 -2.49 4.82 1.23
C ILE A 24 -1.07 5.07 0.73
N ARG A 25 -0.27 5.79 1.51
CA ARG A 25 1.16 6.00 1.21
C ARG A 25 1.98 4.90 1.87
N ARG A 26 2.83 4.26 1.10
CA ARG A 26 3.88 3.35 1.61
C ARG A 26 5.11 4.19 1.96
N ILE A 27 5.63 4.02 3.17
CA ILE A 27 6.94 4.54 3.59
C ILE A 27 7.86 3.37 3.91
N ALA A 28 9.06 3.42 3.35
CA ALA A 28 10.14 2.52 3.73
C ALA A 28 10.92 3.18 4.87
N PHE A 29 10.88 2.59 6.06
CA PHE A 29 11.72 2.96 7.19
C PHE A 29 12.74 1.84 7.38
N GLY A 30 13.90 1.98 6.72
CA GLY A 30 14.94 0.95 6.70
C GLY A 30 14.42 -0.40 6.23
N ASN A 31 14.55 -1.44 7.07
CA ASN A 31 14.13 -2.81 6.77
C ASN A 31 12.63 -3.10 7.03
N ARG A 32 11.80 -2.06 7.18
CA ARG A 32 10.35 -2.20 7.36
C ARG A 32 9.63 -1.23 6.45
N SER A 33 8.71 -1.73 5.63
CA SER A 33 7.77 -0.88 4.91
C SER A 33 6.45 -0.80 5.67
N SER A 34 5.98 0.41 5.94
CA SER A 34 4.69 0.67 6.59
C SER A 34 3.77 1.42 5.63
N HIS A 35 2.48 1.11 5.73
CA HIS A 35 1.42 1.70 4.93
C HIS A 35 0.59 2.62 5.84
N PHE A 36 0.50 3.91 5.52
CA PHE A 36 -0.28 4.86 6.32
C PHE A 36 -1.16 5.75 5.45
N CYS A 37 -2.34 6.10 5.97
CA CYS A 37 -3.23 7.04 5.30
C CYS A 37 -2.96 8.45 5.82
N PRO A 38 -2.49 9.40 4.98
CA PRO A 38 -2.18 10.76 5.44
C PRO A 38 -3.42 11.55 5.91
N LYS A 39 -4.63 11.11 5.54
CA LYS A 39 -5.90 11.72 5.98
C LYS A 39 -6.38 11.17 7.32
N CYS A 40 -6.29 9.85 7.52
CA CYS A 40 -6.81 9.17 8.70
C CYS A 40 -5.78 9.07 9.84
N GLN A 41 -4.50 8.90 9.51
CA GLN A 41 -3.39 8.74 10.46
C GLN A 41 -2.60 10.05 10.52
N ARG A 42 -3.26 11.13 10.94
CA ARG A 42 -2.59 12.41 11.22
C ARG A 42 -1.78 12.24 12.51
N PRO A 43 -0.49 12.62 12.55
CA PRO A 43 0.21 12.73 13.82
C PRO A 43 -0.55 13.76 14.66
N ALA A 44 -0.96 13.38 15.86
CA ALA A 44 -1.47 14.32 16.82
C ALA A 44 -0.36 15.37 17.04
N SER A 45 -0.64 16.59 16.61
CA SER A 45 0.17 17.79 16.87
C SER A 45 0.28 18.05 18.36
#